data_AF-A0A7K1F4F1-F1
#
_entry.id   AF-A0A7K1F4F1-F1
#
_cell.length_a   1.000
_cell.length_b   1.000
_cell.length_c   1.000
_cell.angle_alpha   90.00
_cell.angle_beta   90.00
_cell.angle_gamma   90.00
#
_symmetry.space_group_name_H-M   'P 1'
#
loop_
_entity.id
_entity.type
_entity.pdbx_description
1 polymer ?
#
loop_
_entity_poly.entity_id
_entity_poly.type
_entity_poly.pdbx_seq_one_letter_code
_entity_poly.pdbx_strand_id
1 'polypeptide(L)'
;MVRVLVEPDPVKARDLLRPSFAMYQQVPYFHEVAASGGFVGADLADGLVDAMTVHGDLDSVVGQLQERYGKWADWLELTPPGAVGGDALATAYQELFRVVARLNSAP
;
A
#
# COMPACT_ATOMS: atom_id res chain seq x y z
N MET A 1 -2.59 10.80 -2.49
CA MET A 1 -1.76 9.74 -3.08
C MET A 1 -1.81 8.50 -2.18
N VAL A 2 -2.14 7.34 -2.74
CA VAL A 2 -2.23 6.04 -2.07
C VAL A 2 -1.25 5.08 -2.72
N ARG A 3 -0.41 4.45 -1.90
CA ARG A 3 0.57 3.48 -2.39
C ARG A 3 -0.09 2.10 -2.45
N VAL A 4 -0.10 1.50 -3.64
CA VAL A 4 -0.85 0.26 -3.93
C VAL A 4 0.09 -0.80 -4.50
N LEU A 5 -0.08 -2.05 -4.06
CA LEU A 5 0.58 -3.22 -4.61
C LEU A 5 -0.43 -4.36 -4.76
N VAL A 6 -0.59 -4.91 -5.95
CA VAL A 6 -1.34 -6.15 -6.15
C VAL A 6 -0.34 -7.32 -6.05
N GLU A 7 -0.38 -8.02 -4.93
CA GLU A 7 0.44 -9.18 -4.62
C GLU A 7 -0.35 -10.07 -3.64
N PRO A 8 -0.86 -11.23 -4.10
CA PRO A 8 -1.68 -12.12 -3.27
C PRO A 8 -0.91 -12.75 -2.10
N ASP A 9 0.41 -12.92 -2.22
CA ASP A 9 1.21 -13.45 -1.12
C ASP A 9 1.57 -12.31 -0.13
N PRO A 10 1.00 -12.31 1.10
CA PRO A 10 1.22 -11.24 2.07
C PRO A 10 2.68 -11.14 2.54
N VAL A 11 3.44 -12.24 2.51
CA VAL A 11 4.87 -12.22 2.89
C VAL A 11 5.65 -11.50 1.79
N LYS A 12 5.42 -11.89 0.53
CA LYS A 12 6.05 -11.26 -0.63
C LYS A 12 5.66 -9.79 -0.77
N ALA A 13 4.40 -9.44 -0.50
CA ALA A 13 3.93 -8.06 -0.51
C ALA A 13 4.72 -7.20 0.48
N ARG A 14 4.85 -7.66 1.72
CA ARG A 14 5.64 -6.96 2.76
C ARG A 14 7.11 -6.87 2.39
N ASP A 15 7.70 -7.91 1.83
CA ASP A 15 9.11 -7.90 1.40
C ASP A 15 9.37 -6.86 0.30
N LEU A 16 8.46 -6.71 -0.66
CA LEU A 16 8.54 -5.69 -1.71
C LEU A 16 8.31 -4.27 -1.17
N LEU A 17 7.45 -4.11 -0.16
CA LEU A 17 7.07 -2.81 0.38
C LEU A 17 8.06 -2.29 1.42
N ARG A 18 8.64 -3.16 2.26
CA ARG A 18 9.51 -2.80 3.39
C ARG A 18 10.65 -1.83 3.02
N PRO A 19 11.36 -1.99 1.87
CA PRO A 19 12.39 -1.04 1.47
C PRO A 19 11.86 0.39 1.25
N SER A 20 10.59 0.54 0.84
CA SER A 20 9.95 1.86 0.68
C SER A 20 9.69 2.56 2.01
N PHE A 21 9.72 1.81 3.13
CA PHE A 21 9.44 2.32 4.47
C PHE A 21 10.66 2.37 5.39
N ALA A 22 11.81 1.84 4.95
CA ALA A 22 13.04 1.84 5.71
C ALA A 22 13.47 3.26 6.15
N MET A 23 13.23 4.28 5.33
CA MET A 23 13.56 5.67 5.69
C MET A 23 12.65 6.22 6.81
N TYR A 24 11.38 5.81 6.87
CA TYR A 24 10.45 6.29 7.90
C TYR A 24 10.79 5.73 9.28
N GLN A 25 11.40 4.54 9.34
CA GLN A 25 11.94 3.98 10.58
C GLN A 25 13.08 4.81 11.18
N GLN A 26 13.70 5.71 10.42
CA GLN A 26 14.75 6.59 10.92
C GLN A 26 14.21 7.94 11.38
N VAL A 27 12.91 8.21 11.19
CA VAL A 27 12.29 9.51 11.47
C VAL A 27 11.42 9.40 12.75
N PRO A 28 11.78 10.07 13.86
CA PRO A 28 11.12 9.91 15.18
C PRO A 28 9.60 10.09 15.15
N TYR A 29 9.11 11.00 14.30
CA TYR A 29 7.68 11.24 14.12
C TYR A 29 6.89 9.96 13.78
N PHE A 30 7.43 9.07 12.95
CA PHE A 30 6.72 7.84 12.57
C PHE A 30 6.70 6.79 13.69
N HIS A 31 7.64 6.87 14.65
CA HIS A 31 7.61 6.04 15.85
C HIS A 31 6.47 6.48 16.77
N GLU A 32 6.29 7.80 16.96
CA GLU A 32 5.21 8.36 17.78
C GLU A 32 3.84 8.06 17.17
N VAL A 33 3.69 8.25 15.85
CA VAL A 33 2.45 7.94 15.13
C VAL A 33 2.13 6.45 15.22
N ALA A 34 3.12 5.57 15.01
CA ALA A 34 2.88 4.14 15.08
C ALA A 34 2.60 3.64 16.50
N ALA A 35 3.25 4.21 17.51
CA ALA A 35 2.94 3.94 18.91
C ALA A 35 1.49 4.33 19.25
N SER A 36 0.99 5.45 18.71
CA SER A 36 -0.43 5.85 18.87
C SER A 36 -1.42 4.89 18.20
N GLY A 37 -0.96 4.16 17.17
CA GLY A 37 -1.71 3.09 16.50
C GLY A 37 -1.56 1.72 17.14
N GLY A 38 -0.78 1.58 18.22
CA GLY A 38 -0.57 0.33 18.94
C GLY A 38 0.57 -0.55 18.41
N PHE A 39 1.38 -0.07 17.46
CA PHE A 39 2.53 -0.81 16.93
C PHE A 39 3.79 -0.51 17.74
N VAL A 40 4.54 -1.55 18.16
CA VAL A 40 5.79 -1.41 18.94
C VAL A 40 6.88 -2.36 18.42
N GLY A 41 8.15 -1.93 18.49
CA GLY A 41 9.31 -2.80 18.21
C GLY A 41 9.38 -3.30 16.76
N ALA A 42 9.59 -4.62 16.57
CA ALA A 42 9.73 -5.23 15.24
C ALA A 42 8.42 -5.17 14.41
N ASP A 43 7.27 -5.11 15.07
CA ASP A 43 5.94 -5.00 14.43
C ASP A 43 5.71 -3.62 13.81
N LEU A 44 6.55 -2.64 14.14
CA LEU A 44 6.51 -1.30 13.58
C LEU A 44 6.67 -1.32 12.05
N ALA A 45 7.58 -2.15 11.54
CA ALA A 45 7.91 -2.16 10.12
C ALA A 45 6.74 -2.68 9.28
N ASP A 46 6.23 -3.86 9.64
CA ASP A 46 5.14 -4.51 8.92
C ASP A 46 3.80 -3.80 9.20
N GLY A 47 3.58 -3.32 10.43
CA GLY A 47 2.42 -2.50 10.76
C GLY A 47 2.37 -1.16 10.01
N LEU A 48 3.52 -0.50 9.82
CA LEU A 48 3.59 0.73 9.02
C LEU A 48 3.35 0.45 7.53
N VAL A 49 3.88 -0.65 7.00
CA VAL A 49 3.57 -1.12 5.64
C VAL A 49 2.06 -1.30 5.49
N ASP A 50 1.44 -2.08 6.38
CA ASP A 50 0.01 -2.39 6.32
C ASP A 50 -0.87 -1.14 6.51
N ALA A 51 -0.46 -0.18 7.35
CA ALA A 51 -1.23 1.04 7.59
C ALA A 51 -1.13 2.06 6.43
N MET A 52 0.05 2.16 5.80
CA MET A 52 0.37 3.18 4.81
C MET A 52 0.22 2.72 3.36
N THR A 53 -0.07 1.45 3.12
CA THR A 53 -0.28 0.88 1.80
C THR A 53 -1.63 0.20 1.69
N VAL A 54 -2.08 -0.03 0.47
CA VAL A 54 -3.19 -0.95 0.17
C VAL A 54 -2.60 -2.09 -0.64
N HIS A 55 -2.68 -3.31 -0.12
CA HIS A 55 -2.09 -4.48 -0.77
C HIS A 55 -2.91 -5.75 -0.56
N GLY A 56 -2.60 -6.76 -1.38
CA GLY A 56 -3.31 -8.04 -1.45
C GLY A 56 -3.61 -8.42 -2.90
N ASP A 57 -4.53 -9.36 -3.09
CA ASP A 57 -5.08 -9.64 -4.42
C ASP A 57 -5.92 -8.46 -4.96
N LEU A 58 -6.26 -8.53 -6.26
CA LEU A 58 -6.94 -7.44 -6.96
C LEU A 58 -8.28 -7.05 -6.30
N ASP A 59 -9.09 -8.04 -5.91
CA ASP A 59 -10.41 -7.79 -5.33
C ASP A 59 -10.29 -7.19 -3.92
N SER A 60 -9.33 -7.69 -3.13
CA SER A 60 -9.01 -7.16 -1.81
C SER A 60 -8.53 -5.72 -1.88
N VAL A 61 -7.64 -5.41 -2.83
CA VAL A 61 -7.15 -4.03 -3.04
C VAL A 61 -8.30 -3.11 -3.41
N VAL A 62 -9.16 -3.51 -4.34
CA VAL A 62 -10.31 -2.69 -4.75
C VAL A 62 -11.28 -2.49 -3.60
N GLY A 63 -11.61 -3.54 -2.84
CA GLY A 63 -12.48 -3.46 -1.68
C GLY A 63 -11.96 -2.49 -0.63
N GLN A 64 -10.66 -2.58 -0.29
CA GLN A 64 -10.01 -1.66 0.64
C GLN A 64 -10.06 -0.20 0.16
N LEU A 65 -9.82 0.05 -1.13
CA LEU A 65 -9.87 1.40 -1.70
C LEU A 65 -11.30 1.97 -1.64
N GLN A 66 -12.31 1.17 -1.98
CA GLN A 66 -13.71 1.58 -1.91
C GLN A 66 -14.15 1.85 -0.47
N GLU A 67 -13.80 0.99 0.47
CA GLU A 67 -14.13 1.16 1.89
C GLU A 67 -13.49 2.42 2.46
N ARG A 68 -12.19 2.62 2.22
CA ARG A 68 -11.40 3.69 2.83
C ARG A 68 -11.65 5.06 2.20
N TYR A 69 -11.89 5.12 0.89
CA TYR A 69 -11.93 6.38 0.13
C TYR A 69 -13.22 6.60 -0.67
N GLY A 70 -13.95 5.54 -1.03
CA GLY A 70 -15.02 5.61 -2.03
C GLY A 70 -16.24 6.48 -1.67
N LYS A 71 -16.39 6.89 -0.40
CA LYS A 71 -17.51 7.74 0.04
C LYS A 71 -17.22 9.24 0.03
N TRP A 72 -15.95 9.64 -0.06
CA TRP A 72 -15.56 11.04 0.19
C TRP A 72 -14.44 11.54 -0.72
N ALA A 73 -13.65 10.64 -1.33
CA ALA A 73 -12.60 11.05 -2.25
C ALA A 73 -13.17 11.24 -3.65
N ASP A 74 -13.22 12.49 -4.13
CA ASP A 74 -13.55 12.80 -5.53
C ASP A 74 -12.39 12.46 -6.49
N TRP A 75 -11.16 12.43 -5.97
CA TRP A 75 -9.95 12.12 -6.72
C TRP A 75 -9.00 11.26 -5.89
N LEU A 76 -8.51 10.17 -6.49
CA LEU A 76 -7.55 9.29 -5.86
C LEU A 76 -6.34 9.05 -6.78
N GLU A 77 -5.19 9.51 -6.34
CA GLU A 77 -3.92 9.25 -7.01
C GLU A 77 -3.34 7.93 -6.49
N LEU A 78 -3.20 6.93 -7.36
CA LEU A 78 -2.59 5.64 -7.04
C LEU A 78 -1.14 5.60 -7.52
N THR A 79 -0.22 5.15 -6.66
CA THR A 79 1.21 5.01 -6.98
C THR A 79 1.70 3.60 -6.66
N PRO A 80 2.63 3.03 -7.45
CA PRO A 80 3.28 1.78 -7.09
C PRO A 80 4.25 2.00 -5.91
N PRO A 81 4.83 0.91 -5.36
CA PRO A 81 5.88 1.02 -4.34
C PRO A 81 7.06 1.88 -4.84
N GLY A 82 7.66 2.67 -3.95
CA GLY A 82 8.71 3.63 -4.34
C GLY A 82 10.10 3.03 -4.47
N ALA A 83 10.35 1.88 -3.82
CA ALA A 83 11.66 1.23 -3.78
C ALA A 83 11.76 -0.03 -4.66
N VAL A 84 10.81 -0.22 -5.59
CA VAL A 84 10.87 -1.31 -6.59
C VAL A 84 11.35 -0.78 -7.93
N GLY A 85 12.10 -1.60 -8.67
CA GLY A 85 12.64 -1.27 -9.99
C GLY A 85 12.53 -2.45 -10.97
N GLY A 86 12.93 -2.22 -12.22
CA GLY A 86 12.92 -3.25 -13.26
C GLY A 86 11.54 -3.86 -13.50
N ASP A 87 11.51 -5.18 -13.69
CA ASP A 87 10.28 -5.93 -13.99
C ASP A 87 9.23 -5.80 -12.89
N ALA A 88 9.65 -5.75 -11.61
CA ALA A 88 8.73 -5.58 -10.49
C ALA A 88 7.97 -4.25 -10.56
N LEU A 89 8.65 -3.16 -10.95
CA LEU A 89 8.00 -1.86 -11.15
C LEU A 89 7.05 -1.89 -12.36
N ALA A 90 7.47 -2.52 -13.46
CA ALA A 90 6.63 -2.67 -14.65
C ALA A 90 5.34 -3.46 -14.33
N THR A 91 5.45 -4.58 -13.62
CA THR A 91 4.31 -5.37 -13.14
C THR A 91 3.40 -4.55 -12.22
N ALA A 92 3.97 -3.80 -11.26
CA ALA A 92 3.18 -2.97 -10.36
C ALA A 92 2.35 -1.91 -11.11
N TYR A 93 2.90 -1.30 -12.17
CA TYR A 93 2.14 -0.39 -13.03
C TYR A 93 1.03 -1.09 -13.82
N GLN A 94 1.31 -2.27 -14.39
CA GLN A 94 0.29 -3.05 -15.11
C GLN A 94 -0.90 -3.39 -14.20
N GLU A 95 -0.62 -3.84 -12.98
CA GLU A 95 -1.66 -4.15 -12.01
C GLU A 95 -2.43 -2.91 -11.53
N LEU A 96 -1.76 -1.76 -11.39
CA LEU A 96 -2.45 -0.50 -11.11
C LEU A 96 -3.49 -0.14 -12.18
N PHE A 97 -3.18 -0.34 -13.46
CA PHE A 97 -4.17 -0.12 -14.52
C PHE A 97 -5.38 -1.05 -14.38
N ARG A 98 -5.17 -2.29 -13.93
CA ARG A 98 -6.27 -3.24 -13.65
C ARG A 98 -7.12 -2.78 -12.46
N VAL A 99 -6.49 -2.28 -11.39
CA VAL A 99 -7.19 -1.68 -10.24
C VAL A 99 -8.06 -0.51 -10.68
N VAL A 100 -7.50 0.44 -11.45
CA VAL A 100 -8.23 1.60 -11.98
C VAL A 100 -9.41 1.16 -12.86
N ALA A 101 -9.19 0.20 -13.76
CA ALA A 101 -10.24 -0.32 -14.61
C ALA A 101 -11.38 -0.94 -13.78
N ARG A 102 -11.06 -1.70 -12.73
CA ARG A 102 -12.06 -2.32 -11.85
C ARG A 102 -12.82 -1.27 -11.05
N LEU A 103 -12.14 -0.27 -10.48
CA LEU A 103 -12.79 0.82 -9.71
C LEU A 103 -13.81 1.58 -10.58
N ASN A 104 -13.48 1.85 -11.84
CA ASN A 104 -14.36 2.55 -12.78
C ASN A 104 -15.47 1.66 -13.36
N SER A 105 -15.37 0.35 -13.19
CA SER A 105 -16.39 -0.62 -13.65
C SER A 105 -17.31 -1.09 -12.52
N ALA A 106 -17.04 -0.67 -11.28
CA ALA A 106 -17.88 -1.01 -10.14
C ALA A 106 -19.20 -0.22 -10.21
N PRO A 107 -20.36 -0.87 -10.01
CA PRO A 107 -21.66 -0.20 -10.00
C PRO A 107 -21.83 0.76 -8.81
#